data_AF-A0A0V0XDA9-F1
#
_entry.id   AF-A0A0V0XDA9-F1
#
_cell.length_a   1.000
_cell.length_b   1.000
_cell.length_c   1.000
_cell.angle_alpha   90.00
_cell.angle_beta   90.00
_cell.angle_gamma   90.00
#
_symmetry.space_group_name_H-M   'P 1'
#
loop_
_entity.id
_entity.type
_entity.pdbx_description
1 polymer ?
#
loop_
_entity_poly.entity_id
_entity_poly.type
_entity_poly.pdbx_seq_one_letter_code
_entity_poly.pdbx_strand_id
1 'polypeptide(L)' 'LNKNWKPFVKNRVELIQQLTEPKLWKYCPSENNPADLISRGTSVTKLKDSRLWWEGPPLLLNPEP' A
#
# COMPACT_ATOMS: atom_id res chain seq x y z
N LEU A 1 21.00 4.09 -0.98
CA LEU A 1 19.99 5.10 -1.36
C LEU A 1 20.49 5.89 -2.56
N ASN A 2 19.67 6.01 -3.60
CA ASN A 2 20.04 6.61 -4.88
C ASN A 2 20.40 8.11 -4.66
N LYS A 3 21.63 8.52 -4.98
CA LYS A 3 22.17 9.86 -4.64
C LYS A 3 21.49 11.03 -5.36
N ASN A 4 20.61 10.76 -6.34
CA ASN A 4 19.99 11.77 -7.21
C ASN A 4 18.56 12.15 -6.83
N TRP A 5 18.06 11.75 -5.65
CA TRP A 5 16.71 12.13 -5.23
C TRP A 5 16.64 13.55 -4.68
N LYS A 6 15.55 14.27 -5.02
CA LYS A 6 15.22 15.54 -4.38
C LYS A 6 15.09 15.33 -2.87
N PRO A 7 15.47 16.32 -2.02
CA PRO A 7 15.46 16.17 -0.56
C PRO A 7 14.14 15.62 0.01
N PHE A 8 12.99 16.07 -0.51
CA PHE A 8 11.68 15.57 -0.09
C PHE A 8 11.51 14.06 -0.28
N VAL A 9 11.88 13.54 -1.46
CA VAL A 9 11.74 12.11 -1.79
C VAL A 9 12.68 11.28 -0.91
N LYS A 10 13.93 11.73 -0.78
CA LYS A 10 14.94 11.08 0.07
C LYS A 10 14.45 10.93 1.51
N ASN A 11 14.05 12.04 2.13
CA ASN A 11 13.64 12.05 3.54
C ASN A 11 12.41 11.15 3.77
N ARG A 12 11.47 11.10 2.83
CA ARG A 12 10.27 10.25 2.94
C ARG A 12 10.60 8.77 2.83
N VAL A 13 11.44 8.39 1.86
CA VAL A 13 11.83 6.98 1.71
C VAL A 13 12.66 6.52 2.91
N GLU A 14 13.58 7.34 3.40
CA GLU A 14 14.34 7.05 4.62
C GLU A 14 13.41 6.84 5.82
N LEU A 15 12.43 7.72 6.02
CA LEU A 15 11.45 7.58 7.10
C LEU A 15 10.63 6.28 6.96
N ILE A 16 10.14 5.95 5.76
CA ILE A 16 9.37 4.73 5.53
C ILE A 16 10.22 3.48 5.82
N GLN A 17 11.49 3.48 5.40
CA GLN A 17 12.43 2.37 5.68
C GLN A 17 12.84 2.27 7.15
N GLN A 18 12.78 3.37 7.90
CA GLN A 18 13.01 3.36 9.36
C GLN A 18 11.79 2.86 10.13
N LEU A 19 10.58 3.16 9.66
CA LEU A 19 9.32 2.81 10.33
C LEU A 19 8.79 1.42 9.97
N THR A 20 9.29 0.82 8.90
CA THR A 20 8.82 -0.48 8.40
C THR A 20 10.00 -1.35 8.00
N GLU A 21 9.86 -2.67 8.10
CA GLU A 21 10.89 -3.61 7.67
C GLU A 21 10.79 -3.86 6.15
N PRO A 22 11.76 -3.42 5.32
CA PRO A 22 11.63 -3.53 3.86
C PRO A 22 11.52 -4.96 3.35
N LYS A 23 12.06 -5.93 4.10
CA LYS A 23 11.95 -7.38 3.80
C LYS A 23 10.51 -7.91 3.89
N LEU A 24 9.62 -7.19 4.58
CA LEU A 24 8.21 -7.56 4.70
C LEU A 24 7.35 -6.91 3.61
N TRP A 25 7.91 -6.03 2.78
CA TRP A 25 7.16 -5.39 1.71
C TRP A 25 6.86 -6.40 0.60
N LYS A 26 5.58 -6.55 0.27
CA LYS A 26 5.11 -7.41 -0.80
C LYS A 26 4.49 -6.56 -1.91
N TYR A 27 4.61 -7.02 -3.15
CA TYR A 27 3.91 -6.42 -4.27
C TYR A 27 2.40 -6.66 -4.13
N CYS A 28 1.61 -5.59 -4.29
CA CYS A 28 0.15 -5.66 -4.35
C CYS A 28 -0.29 -5.31 -5.77
N PRO A 29 -0.94 -6.23 -6.52
CA PRO A 29 -1.50 -5.91 -7.83
C PRO A 29 -2.53 -4.77 -7.73
N SER A 30 -2.59 -3.90 -8.73
CA SER A 30 -3.47 -2.71 -8.71
C SER A 30 -4.94 -3.05 -8.44
N GLU A 31 -5.43 -4.17 -9.00
CA GLU A 31 -6.81 -4.65 -8.79
C GLU A 31 -7.10 -5.05 -7.34
N ASN A 32 -6.05 -5.37 -6.58
CA ASN A 32 -6.12 -5.77 -5.18
C ASN A 32 -5.64 -4.64 -4.24
N ASN A 33 -5.38 -3.43 -4.74
CA ASN A 33 -4.96 -2.32 -3.90
C ASN A 33 -6.20 -1.60 -3.31
N PRO A 34 -6.49 -1.69 -2.00
CA PRO A 34 -7.64 -1.00 -1.42
C PRO A 34 -7.56 0.53 -1.59
N ALA A 35 -6.36 1.11 -1.63
CA ALA A 35 -6.19 2.56 -1.81
C ALA A 35 -6.67 3.06 -3.20
N ASP A 36 -6.69 2.19 -4.22
CA ASP A 36 -7.20 2.54 -5.55
C ASP A 36 -8.70 2.88 -5.51
N LEU A 37 -9.48 2.24 -4.62
CA LEU A 37 -10.92 2.46 -4.52
C LEU A 37 -11.25 3.93 -4.18
N ILE A 38 -10.52 4.52 -3.23
CA ILE A 38 -10.77 5.88 -2.79
C ILE A 38 -10.09 6.89 -3.71
N SER A 39 -8.85 6.62 -4.14
CA SER A 39 -8.10 7.56 -4.99
C SER A 39 -8.67 7.71 -6.41
N ARG A 40 -9.28 6.66 -6.98
CA ARG A 40 -9.97 6.72 -8.28
C ARG A 40 -11.40 7.24 -8.20
N GLY A 41 -11.95 7.32 -6.98
CA GLY A 41 -13.34 7.65 -6.73
C GLY A 41 -14.23 6.41 -6.70
N THR A 42 -14.86 6.19 -5.56
CA THR A 42 -15.92 5.20 -5.37
C THR A 42 -17.08 5.85 -4.61
N SER A 43 -18.28 5.30 -4.72
CA SER A 43 -19.40 5.79 -3.91
C SER A 43 -19.29 5.28 -2.46
N VAL A 44 -19.84 6.04 -1.52
CA VAL A 44 -19.87 5.64 -0.10
C VAL A 44 -20.57 4.28 0.07
N THR A 45 -21.63 4.03 -0.69
CA THR A 45 -22.33 2.73 -0.66
C THR A 45 -21.42 1.58 -1.11
N LYS A 46 -20.70 1.75 -2.23
CA LYS A 46 -19.75 0.73 -2.69
C LYS A 46 -18.58 0.52 -1.72
N LEU A 47 -18.09 1.61 -1.11
CA LEU A 47 -17.02 1.54 -0.12
C LEU A 47 -17.46 0.81 1.15
N LYS A 48 -18.68 1.10 1.63
CA LYS A 48 -19.27 0.46 2.81
C LYS A 48 -19.27 -1.06 2.67
N ASP A 49 -19.62 -1.57 1.49
CA ASP A 49 -19.74 -3.00 1.24
C ASP A 49 -18.44 -3.65 0.69
N SER A 50 -17.34 -2.89 0.61
CA SER A 50 -16.08 -3.37 0.02
C SER A 50 -15.25 -4.19 1.01
N ARG A 51 -15.28 -5.52 0.85
CA ARG A 51 -14.38 -6.43 1.61
C ARG A 51 -12.91 -6.11 1.37
N LEU A 52 -12.53 -5.76 0.13
CA LEU A 52 -11.14 -5.41 -0.18
C LEU A 52 -10.64 -4.24 0.69
N TRP A 53 -11.49 -3.25 0.96
CA TRP A 53 -11.14 -2.11 1.80
C TRP A 53 -11.02 -2.48 3.28
N TRP A 54 -12.00 -3.24 3.80
CA TRP A 54 -12.10 -3.53 5.23
C TRP A 54 -11.26 -4.71 5.70
N GLU A 55 -11.14 -5.74 4.87
CA GLU A 55 -10.44 -6.99 5.18
C GLU A 55 -9.03 -7.02 4.55
N GLY A 56 -8.78 -6.18 3.55
CA GLY A 56 -7.52 -6.13 2.82
C GLY A 56 -7.39 -7.19 1.73
N PRO A 57 -6.28 -7.15 0.97
CA PRO A 57 -6.04 -8.11 -0.11
C PRO A 57 -5.67 -9.50 0.44
N PRO A 58 -6.35 -10.58 0.00
CA PRO A 58 -6.11 -11.94 0.50
C PRO A 58 -4.65 -12.40 0.38
N LEU A 59 -3.94 -11.97 -0.68
CA LEU A 59 -2.54 -12.31 -0.93
C LEU A 59 -1.57 -11.80 0.14
N LEU A 60 -1.94 -10.75 0.89
CA LEU A 60 -1.10 -10.20 1.95
C LEU A 60 -1.42 -10.79 3.33
N LEU A 61 -2.58 -11.45 3.48
CA LEU A 61 -3.05 -12.00 4.75
C LEU A 61 -2.41 -13.36 5.07
N ASN A 62 -1.95 -14.08 4.07
CA ASN A 62 -1.28 -15.36 4.28
C ASN A 62 0.25 -15.13 4.41
N PRO A 63 0.88 -15.72 5.44
CA PRO A 63 2.34 -15.87 5.42
C PRO A 63 2.72 -16.67 4.16
N GLU A 64 3.82 -16.28 3.51
CA GLU A 64 4.44 -17.15 2.50
C GLU A 64 4.74 -18.50 3.17
N PRO A 65 4.60 -19.64 2.46
CA PRO A 65 4.99 -20.93 3.01
C PRO A 65 6.45 -20.98 3.46
#